data_AF-A0A8S3G7E4-F1
#
_entry.id   AF-A0A8S3G7E4-F1
#
_cell.length_a   1.000
_cell.length_b   1.000
_cell.length_c   1.000
_cell.angle_alpha   90.00
_cell.angle_beta   90.00
_cell.angle_gamma   90.00
#
_symmetry.space_group_name_H-M   'P 1'
#
loop_
_entity.id
_entity.type
_entity.pdbx_description
1 polymer ?
#
loop_
_entity_poly.entity_id
_entity_poly.type
_entity_poly.pdbx_seq_one_letter_code
_entity_poly.pdbx_strand_id
1 'polypeptide(L)'
;MYLKSRLQLILNFNFFLIFAEDQKELKPAARITNYIISSVRFMNSLRANWLDPEVYHLHPTKTNTEQFRKYLRFLPKRVSSYGAFVQNAYPLDMSQYDRLFNSTRIPKHECDLLVSNHNNIRHIVVIKNGHYYKVNILEKNGDLLSAEKIASIMKYLCEDLNEEENPYPLGYFTADKRDRWATIREQIEALSQHNKQMFKEIDSSIMLICLDNDDPSKLNKSLSKNQRAEYISGKYLCYNAS
;
A
#
# COMPACT_ATOMS: atom_id res chain seq x y z
N MET A 1 8.81 -19.52 -3.48
CA MET A 1 8.81 -19.75 -2.01
C MET A 1 7.66 -19.01 -1.33
N TYR A 2 7.65 -17.67 -1.29
CA TYR A 2 6.64 -16.89 -0.54
C TYR A 2 5.17 -17.10 -0.96
N LEU A 3 4.89 -17.18 -2.26
CA LEU A 3 3.53 -17.42 -2.75
C LEU A 3 3.02 -18.84 -2.43
N LYS A 4 3.91 -19.83 -2.29
CA LYS A 4 3.53 -21.20 -1.90
C LYS A 4 3.39 -21.38 -0.38
N SER A 5 4.00 -20.50 0.42
CA SER A 5 3.85 -20.54 1.88
C SER A 5 2.38 -20.39 2.28
N ARG A 6 1.91 -21.28 3.16
CA ARG A 6 0.52 -21.32 3.67
C ARG A 6 0.35 -20.69 5.06
N LEU A 7 1.46 -20.24 5.66
CA LEU A 7 1.44 -19.50 6.92
C LEU A 7 0.71 -18.16 6.74
N GLN A 8 0.12 -17.67 7.84
CA GLN A 8 -0.46 -16.33 7.91
C GLN A 8 0.56 -15.26 7.48
N LEU A 9 0.11 -14.21 6.79
CA LEU A 9 0.99 -13.14 6.32
C LEU A 9 1.41 -12.20 7.45
N ILE A 10 0.48 -11.92 8.36
CA ILE A 10 0.70 -11.06 9.51
C ILE A 10 1.71 -11.74 10.45
N LEU A 11 2.66 -10.97 10.96
CA LEU A 11 3.82 -11.37 11.78
C LEU A 11 4.91 -12.17 11.05
N ASN A 12 4.57 -13.06 10.11
CA ASN A 12 5.58 -13.92 9.46
C ASN A 12 6.30 -13.26 8.27
N PHE A 13 5.60 -12.42 7.50
CA PHE A 13 6.13 -11.88 6.24
C PHE A 13 5.91 -10.38 6.08
N ASN A 14 4.75 -9.87 6.51
CA ASN A 14 4.44 -8.45 6.39
C ASN A 14 5.27 -7.64 7.39
N PHE A 15 6.00 -6.65 6.87
CA PHE A 15 6.66 -5.63 7.68
C PHE A 15 5.93 -4.29 7.50
N PHE A 16 6.19 -3.36 8.40
CA PHE A 16 5.68 -2.00 8.31
C PHE A 16 6.82 -1.01 8.53
N LEU A 17 6.62 0.21 8.03
CA LEU A 17 7.50 1.34 8.24
C LEU A 17 6.73 2.41 9.00
N ILE A 18 7.39 3.08 9.93
CA ILE A 18 6.83 4.23 10.65
C ILE A 18 7.41 5.50 10.03
N PHE A 19 6.54 6.39 9.56
CA PHE A 19 6.97 7.71 9.10
C PHE A 19 7.36 8.60 10.27
N ALA A 20 8.38 9.43 10.06
CA ALA A 20 8.71 10.50 11.00
C ALA A 20 7.51 11.47 11.14
N GLU A 21 7.40 12.07 12.33
CA GLU A 21 6.39 13.10 12.57
C GLU A 21 6.70 14.36 11.75
N ASP A 22 5.65 14.97 11.21
CA ASP A 22 5.76 16.20 10.46
C ASP A 22 6.21 17.34 11.39
N GLN A 23 7.08 18.23 10.91
CA GLN A 23 7.54 19.40 11.69
C GLN A 23 6.40 20.33 12.12
N LYS A 24 5.30 20.33 11.36
CA LYS A 24 4.08 21.08 11.65
C LYS A 24 2.98 20.09 11.98
N GLU A 25 2.27 20.32 13.08
CA GLU A 25 1.08 19.57 13.42
C GLU A 25 -0.02 19.82 12.37
N LEU A 26 -0.24 18.84 11.51
CA LEU A 26 -1.30 18.83 10.53
C LEU A 26 -2.49 18.04 11.08
N LYS A 27 -3.71 18.51 10.77
CA LYS A 27 -4.91 17.71 11.02
C LYS A 27 -4.81 16.36 10.28
N PRO A 28 -5.33 15.25 10.85
CA PRO A 28 -5.25 13.93 10.23
C PRO A 28 -5.71 13.90 8.77
N ALA A 29 -6.86 14.51 8.46
CA ALA A 29 -7.40 14.58 7.11
C ALA A 29 -6.44 15.29 6.12
N ALA A 30 -5.79 16.38 6.55
CA ALA A 30 -4.82 17.10 5.73
C ALA A 30 -3.54 16.28 5.50
N ARG A 31 -3.06 15.60 6.55
CA ARG A 31 -1.89 14.71 6.46
C ARG A 31 -2.13 13.54 5.51
N ILE A 32 -3.27 12.87 5.63
CA ILE A 32 -3.67 11.77 4.72
C ILE A 32 -3.78 12.27 3.28
N THR A 33 -4.39 13.45 3.08
CA THR A 33 -4.48 14.08 1.75
C THR A 33 -3.10 14.28 1.12
N ASN A 34 -2.13 14.80 1.88
CA ASN A 34 -0.77 14.97 1.40
C ASN A 34 -0.11 13.63 1.04
N TYR A 35 -0.31 12.58 1.83
CA TYR A 35 0.18 11.23 1.51
C TYR A 35 -0.45 10.68 0.23
N ILE A 36 -1.76 10.82 0.04
CA ILE A 36 -2.46 10.38 -1.18
C ILE A 36 -1.87 11.10 -2.40
N ILE A 37 -1.81 12.43 -2.36
CA ILE A 37 -1.32 13.25 -3.46
C ILE A 37 0.14 12.88 -3.78
N SER A 38 0.98 12.74 -2.75
CA SER A 38 2.40 12.40 -2.94
C SER A 38 2.59 10.99 -3.51
N SER A 39 1.81 10.01 -3.03
CA SER A 39 1.85 8.63 -3.53
C SER A 39 1.42 8.54 -4.98
N VAL A 40 0.37 9.28 -5.36
CA VAL A 40 -0.12 9.31 -6.75
C VAL A 40 0.84 10.06 -7.66
N ARG A 41 1.46 11.15 -7.20
CA ARG A 41 2.52 11.83 -7.94
C ARG A 41 3.71 10.90 -8.17
N PHE A 42 4.10 10.12 -7.15
CA PHE A 42 5.14 9.12 -7.29
C PHE A 42 4.75 8.03 -8.31
N MET A 43 3.53 7.50 -8.23
CA MET A 43 3.00 6.53 -9.19
C MET A 43 3.04 7.08 -10.63
N ASN A 44 2.59 8.33 -10.84
CA ASN A 44 2.57 8.95 -12.16
C ASN A 44 4.01 9.19 -12.69
N SER A 45 4.92 9.65 -11.84
CA SER A 45 6.34 9.80 -12.19
C SER A 45 7.01 8.47 -12.54
N LEU A 46 6.69 7.39 -11.80
CA LEU A 46 7.18 6.05 -12.08
C LEU A 46 6.67 5.55 -13.45
N ARG A 47 5.37 5.67 -13.72
CA ARG A 47 4.75 5.26 -15.00
C ARG A 47 5.25 6.08 -16.19
N ALA A 48 5.51 7.37 -15.98
CA ALA A 48 6.06 8.25 -17.00
C ALA A 48 7.57 8.02 -17.25
N ASN A 49 8.22 7.12 -16.49
CA ASN A 49 9.68 6.96 -16.47
C ASN A 49 10.43 8.28 -16.21
N TRP A 50 9.86 9.13 -15.36
CA TRP A 50 10.47 10.40 -14.92
C TRP A 50 11.23 10.25 -13.59
N LEU A 51 11.01 9.14 -12.88
CA LEU A 51 11.75 8.83 -11.67
C LEU A 51 13.22 8.55 -12.02
N ASP A 52 14.14 9.13 -11.27
CA ASP A 52 15.56 8.82 -11.40
C ASP A 52 15.78 7.32 -11.13
N PRO A 53 16.67 6.64 -11.90
CA PRO A 53 16.99 5.25 -11.65
C PRO A 53 17.65 5.09 -10.27
N GLU A 54 17.31 4.01 -9.58
CA GLU A 54 17.96 3.64 -8.32
C GLU A 54 19.40 3.22 -8.57
N VAL A 55 20.35 3.97 -8.01
CA VAL A 55 21.78 3.73 -8.20
C VAL A 55 22.48 3.83 -6.86
N TYR A 56 23.18 2.77 -6.49
CA TYR A 56 24.10 2.82 -5.36
C TYR A 56 25.41 3.48 -5.78
N HIS A 57 25.76 4.58 -5.13
CA HIS A 57 26.95 5.38 -5.45
C HIS A 57 28.03 5.18 -4.37
N LEU A 58 29.20 4.61 -4.72
CA LEU A 58 30.31 4.53 -3.77
C LEU A 58 30.88 5.91 -3.43
N HIS A 59 30.88 6.83 -4.40
CA HIS A 59 31.37 8.20 -4.24
C HIS A 59 30.30 9.20 -4.71
N PRO A 60 29.28 9.49 -3.88
CA PRO A 60 28.12 10.27 -4.28
C PRO A 60 28.49 11.68 -4.77
N THR A 61 29.57 12.28 -4.25
CA THR A 61 30.08 13.58 -4.69
C THR A 61 30.54 13.62 -6.15
N LYS A 62 30.92 12.48 -6.72
CA LYS A 62 31.36 12.37 -8.13
C LYS A 62 30.23 11.87 -9.02
N THR A 63 29.51 10.84 -8.58
CA THR A 63 28.56 10.11 -9.42
C THR A 63 27.11 10.58 -9.28
N ASN A 64 26.70 11.22 -8.18
CA ASN A 64 25.35 11.78 -8.09
C ASN A 64 25.33 13.25 -8.56
N THR A 65 25.80 13.47 -9.80
CA THR A 65 25.93 14.79 -10.40
C THR A 65 25.15 14.87 -11.71
N GLU A 66 24.72 16.07 -12.11
CA GLU A 66 24.03 16.25 -13.41
C GLU A 66 24.89 15.84 -14.60
N GLN A 67 26.21 16.05 -14.52
CA GLN A 67 27.15 15.68 -15.57
C GLN A 67 27.16 14.15 -15.78
N PHE A 68 27.18 13.38 -14.69
CA PHE A 68 27.07 11.93 -14.73
C PHE A 68 25.76 11.47 -15.37
N ARG A 69 24.64 12.09 -14.96
CA ARG A 69 23.31 11.77 -15.52
C ARG A 69 23.23 12.07 -17.01
N LYS A 70 23.76 13.22 -17.44
CA LYS A 70 23.83 13.59 -18.86
C LYS A 70 24.66 12.58 -19.64
N TYR A 71 25.84 12.19 -19.14
CA TYR A 71 26.68 11.16 -19.75
C TYR A 71 25.94 9.84 -19.93
N LEU A 72 25.35 9.31 -18.85
CA LEU A 72 24.60 8.04 -18.91
C LEU A 72 23.39 8.10 -19.85
N ARG A 73 22.71 9.25 -19.95
CA ARG A 73 21.57 9.45 -20.84
C ARG A 73 21.91 9.28 -22.32
N PHE A 74 23.15 9.58 -22.72
CA PHE A 74 23.61 9.39 -24.09
C PHE A 74 24.05 7.94 -24.40
N LEU A 75 24.28 7.12 -23.36
CA LEU A 75 24.63 5.72 -23.56
C LEU A 75 23.39 4.86 -23.88
N PRO A 76 23.50 3.91 -24.82
CA PRO A 76 22.45 2.92 -25.04
C PRO A 76 22.15 2.10 -23.77
N LYS A 77 20.88 1.74 -23.53
CA LYS A 77 20.43 0.95 -22.35
C LYS A 77 21.19 -0.36 -22.13
N ARG A 78 21.73 -0.97 -23.20
CA ARG A 78 22.50 -2.23 -23.11
C ARG A 78 23.87 -2.04 -22.46
N VAL A 79 24.43 -0.83 -22.53
CA VAL A 79 25.77 -0.51 -22.03
C VAL A 79 25.76 0.47 -20.86
N SER A 80 24.61 1.09 -20.57
CA SER A 80 24.47 2.08 -19.49
C SER A 80 24.90 1.54 -18.12
N SER A 81 24.61 0.27 -17.83
CA SER A 81 25.02 -0.37 -16.58
C SER A 81 26.54 -0.51 -16.46
N TYR A 82 27.23 -0.87 -17.55
CA TYR A 82 28.69 -0.92 -17.59
C TYR A 82 29.31 0.48 -17.49
N GLY A 83 28.71 1.48 -18.15
CA GLY A 83 29.15 2.87 -18.07
C GLY A 83 29.07 3.44 -16.64
N ALA A 84 28.02 3.09 -15.90
CA ALA A 84 27.90 3.43 -14.48
C ALA A 84 28.95 2.69 -13.63
N PHE A 85 29.14 1.38 -13.89
CA PHE A 85 30.09 0.55 -13.14
C PHE A 85 31.52 1.06 -13.21
N VAL A 86 31.99 1.51 -14.39
CA VAL A 86 33.34 2.10 -14.56
C VAL A 86 33.57 3.30 -13.64
N GLN A 87 32.52 4.01 -13.26
CA GLN A 87 32.60 5.15 -12.36
C GLN A 87 32.23 4.81 -10.91
N ASN A 88 32.23 3.51 -10.55
CA ASN A 88 31.89 3.02 -9.21
C ASN A 88 30.44 3.35 -8.78
N ALA A 89 29.51 3.31 -9.74
CA ALA A 89 28.08 3.43 -9.51
C ALA A 89 27.36 2.15 -9.96
N TYR A 90 26.42 1.67 -9.15
CA TYR A 90 25.77 0.36 -9.31
C TYR A 90 24.26 0.54 -9.44
N PRO A 91 23.73 0.56 -10.68
CA PRO A 91 22.29 0.58 -10.90
C PRO A 91 21.61 -0.65 -10.30
N LEU A 92 20.48 -0.44 -9.65
CA LEU A 92 19.69 -1.48 -9.00
C LEU A 92 18.50 -1.89 -9.88
N ASP A 93 18.02 -3.12 -9.69
CA ASP A 93 16.81 -3.57 -10.38
C ASP A 93 15.57 -2.87 -9.84
N MET A 94 14.75 -2.34 -10.75
CA MET A 94 13.49 -1.66 -10.44
C MET A 94 12.27 -2.45 -10.92
N SER A 95 12.42 -3.69 -11.38
CA SER A 95 11.32 -4.53 -11.91
C SER A 95 10.17 -4.74 -10.92
N GLN A 96 10.41 -4.57 -9.63
CA GLN A 96 9.42 -4.73 -8.57
C GLN A 96 8.54 -3.49 -8.37
N TYR A 97 8.98 -2.31 -8.83
CA TYR A 97 8.29 -1.03 -8.58
C TYR A 97 6.91 -0.98 -9.25
N ASP A 98 6.74 -1.69 -10.36
CA ASP A 98 5.46 -1.81 -11.07
C ASP A 98 4.34 -2.41 -10.19
N ARG A 99 4.71 -3.11 -9.12
CA ARG A 99 3.78 -3.77 -8.20
C ARG A 99 3.47 -2.96 -6.94
N LEU A 100 4.00 -1.74 -6.82
CA LEU A 100 3.70 -0.86 -5.68
C LEU A 100 2.25 -0.37 -5.68
N PHE A 101 1.64 -0.24 -6.86
CA PHE A 101 0.29 0.28 -7.05
C PHE A 101 -0.57 -0.72 -7.81
N ASN A 102 -1.89 -0.67 -7.59
CA ASN A 102 -2.87 -1.49 -8.32
C ASN A 102 -2.59 -2.99 -8.27
N SER A 103 -1.99 -3.44 -7.17
CA SER A 103 -1.48 -4.79 -7.04
C SER A 103 -1.92 -5.40 -5.73
N THR A 104 -2.28 -6.67 -5.77
CA THR A 104 -2.71 -7.42 -4.59
C THR A 104 -2.28 -8.87 -4.67
N ARG A 105 -2.23 -9.54 -3.51
CA ARG A 105 -1.99 -10.97 -3.40
C ARG A 105 -3.32 -11.69 -3.13
N ILE A 106 -3.83 -12.36 -4.16
CA ILE A 106 -5.07 -13.14 -4.09
C ILE A 106 -4.77 -14.51 -3.46
N PRO A 107 -5.48 -14.91 -2.39
CA PRO A 107 -5.34 -16.25 -1.83
C PRO A 107 -5.84 -17.30 -2.83
N LYS A 108 -5.04 -18.33 -3.05
CA LYS A 108 -5.43 -19.50 -3.83
C LYS A 108 -4.88 -20.76 -3.16
N HIS A 109 -5.56 -21.88 -3.38
CA HIS A 109 -5.10 -23.17 -2.89
C HIS A 109 -3.71 -23.49 -3.44
N GLU A 110 -2.84 -24.04 -2.59
CA GLU A 110 -1.44 -24.42 -2.87
C GLU A 110 -0.47 -23.25 -3.16
N CYS A 111 -0.87 -22.29 -3.99
CA CYS A 111 -0.04 -21.16 -4.38
C CYS A 111 -0.88 -19.91 -4.62
N ASP A 112 -0.61 -18.85 -3.86
CA ASP A 112 -1.27 -17.56 -4.05
C ASP A 112 -0.87 -16.92 -5.38
N LEU A 113 -1.74 -16.05 -5.87
CA LEU A 113 -1.53 -15.32 -7.10
C LEU A 113 -1.24 -13.85 -6.79
N LEU A 114 -0.18 -13.32 -7.39
CA LEU A 114 0.09 -11.89 -7.38
C LEU A 114 -0.53 -11.28 -8.64
N VAL A 115 -1.47 -10.36 -8.47
CA VAL A 115 -2.20 -9.70 -9.56
C VAL A 115 -1.88 -8.23 -9.55
N SER A 116 -1.56 -7.69 -10.71
CA SER A 116 -1.41 -6.26 -10.96
C SER A 116 -2.37 -5.86 -12.07
N ASN A 117 -3.15 -4.80 -11.85
CA ASN A 117 -4.11 -4.30 -12.81
C ASN A 117 -3.64 -2.95 -13.37
N HIS A 118 -3.26 -2.93 -14.65
CA HIS A 118 -2.79 -1.74 -15.33
C HIS A 118 -3.88 -1.04 -16.16
N ASN A 119 -5.15 -1.48 -16.05
CA ASN A 119 -6.26 -0.79 -16.69
C ASN A 119 -6.47 0.58 -16.04
N ASN A 120 -7.35 1.42 -16.61
CA ASN A 120 -7.67 2.77 -16.15
C ASN A 120 -8.39 2.78 -14.77
N ILE A 121 -7.69 2.32 -13.73
CA ILE A 121 -8.12 2.33 -12.34
C ILE A 121 -7.87 3.71 -11.76
N ARG A 122 -8.91 4.26 -11.12
CA ARG A 122 -8.96 5.65 -10.68
C ARG A 122 -9.23 5.82 -9.20
N HIS A 123 -9.40 4.72 -8.48
CA HIS A 123 -9.83 4.72 -7.09
C HIS A 123 -8.79 4.14 -6.15
N ILE A 124 -8.86 4.62 -4.92
CA ILE A 124 -8.31 3.99 -3.73
C ILE A 124 -9.44 3.31 -2.97
N VAL A 125 -9.05 2.46 -2.02
CA VAL A 125 -9.97 1.95 -1.00
C VAL A 125 -9.56 2.51 0.35
N VAL A 126 -10.54 3.03 1.08
CA VAL A 126 -10.36 3.51 2.45
C VAL A 126 -11.08 2.54 3.39
N ILE A 127 -10.39 2.09 4.44
CA ILE A 127 -10.99 1.33 5.54
C ILE A 127 -11.18 2.27 6.73
N LYS A 128 -12.39 2.29 7.29
CA LYS A 128 -12.67 2.94 8.57
C LYS A 128 -13.66 2.08 9.35
N ASN A 129 -13.40 1.82 10.62
CA ASN A 129 -14.31 1.07 11.51
C ASN A 129 -14.78 -0.27 10.91
N GLY A 130 -13.91 -0.96 10.16
CA GLY A 130 -14.25 -2.23 9.51
C GLY A 130 -15.08 -2.15 8.21
N HIS A 131 -15.41 -0.94 7.77
CA HIS A 131 -16.11 -0.66 6.50
C HIS A 131 -15.12 -0.29 5.39
N TYR A 132 -15.50 -0.55 4.15
CA TYR A 132 -14.68 -0.32 2.95
C TYR A 132 -15.35 0.73 2.05
N TYR A 133 -14.63 1.81 1.76
CA TYR A 133 -15.12 2.90 0.91
C TYR A 133 -14.27 3.01 -0.34
N LYS A 134 -14.92 2.95 -1.51
CA LYS A 134 -14.28 3.21 -2.80
C LYS A 134 -14.26 4.71 -3.06
N VAL A 135 -13.05 5.29 -3.19
CA VAL A 135 -12.89 6.72 -3.44
C VAL A 135 -12.14 6.94 -4.75
N ASN A 136 -12.80 7.55 -5.74
CA ASN A 136 -12.12 7.98 -6.96
C ASN A 136 -11.23 9.18 -6.65
N ILE A 137 -9.93 9.07 -6.94
CA ILE A 137 -8.92 10.12 -6.75
C ILE A 137 -8.36 10.63 -8.09
N LEU A 138 -8.63 9.92 -9.19
CA LEU A 138 -8.28 10.33 -10.54
C LEU A 138 -9.53 10.66 -11.37
N GLU A 139 -9.42 11.70 -12.19
CA GLU A 139 -10.41 12.06 -13.20
C GLU A 139 -10.44 11.04 -14.36
N LYS A 140 -11.45 11.12 -15.23
CA LYS A 140 -11.62 10.15 -16.34
C LYS A 140 -10.44 10.17 -17.33
N ASN A 141 -9.77 11.32 -17.45
CA ASN A 141 -8.60 11.52 -18.28
C ASN A 141 -7.29 11.01 -17.63
N GLY A 142 -7.33 10.55 -16.38
CA GLY A 142 -6.16 10.07 -15.63
C GLY A 142 -5.48 11.11 -14.73
N ASP A 143 -5.92 12.38 -14.77
CA ASP A 143 -5.36 13.43 -13.93
C ASP A 143 -5.80 13.29 -12.47
N LEU A 144 -4.94 13.73 -11.55
CA LEU A 144 -5.26 13.75 -10.13
C LEU A 144 -6.35 14.80 -9.85
N LEU A 145 -7.34 14.44 -9.02
CA LEU A 145 -8.31 15.41 -8.52
C LEU A 145 -7.63 16.58 -7.81
N SER A 146 -8.26 17.75 -7.81
CA SER A 146 -7.74 18.89 -7.05
C SER A 146 -7.55 18.54 -5.58
N ALA A 147 -6.48 19.07 -4.98
CA ALA A 147 -6.15 18.81 -3.57
C ALA A 147 -7.32 19.14 -2.64
N GLU A 148 -8.08 20.19 -2.94
CA GLU A 148 -9.28 20.61 -2.22
C GLU A 148 -10.39 19.54 -2.24
N LYS A 149 -10.63 18.89 -3.39
CA LYS A 149 -11.62 17.80 -3.50
C LYS A 149 -11.19 16.57 -2.72
N ILE A 150 -9.91 16.21 -2.80
CA ILE A 150 -9.38 15.07 -2.02
C ILE A 150 -9.47 15.38 -0.52
N ALA A 151 -9.08 16.60 -0.12
CA ALA A 151 -9.16 17.06 1.25
C ALA A 151 -10.60 17.04 1.79
N SER A 152 -11.58 17.47 1.01
CA SER A 152 -12.98 17.45 1.45
C SER A 152 -13.52 16.03 1.63
N ILE A 153 -13.17 15.10 0.72
CA ILE A 153 -13.55 13.69 0.85
C ILE A 153 -12.87 13.06 2.08
N MET A 154 -11.57 13.31 2.28
CA MET A 154 -10.85 12.79 3.45
C MET A 154 -11.39 13.40 4.74
N LYS A 155 -11.74 14.69 4.75
CA LYS A 155 -12.38 15.33 5.89
C LYS A 155 -13.72 14.67 6.21
N TYR A 156 -14.56 14.43 5.20
CA TYR A 156 -15.83 13.73 5.40
C TYR A 156 -15.62 12.33 6.00
N LEU A 157 -14.70 11.54 5.45
CA LEU A 157 -14.41 10.19 5.95
C LEU A 157 -13.81 10.20 7.36
N CYS A 158 -12.90 11.14 7.68
CA CYS A 158 -12.26 11.20 8.99
C CYS A 158 -13.18 11.79 10.07
N GLU A 159 -13.83 12.92 9.80
CA GLU A 159 -14.48 13.76 10.81
C GLU A 159 -16.01 13.65 10.80
N ASP A 160 -16.64 13.64 9.62
CA ASP A 160 -18.10 13.77 9.51
C ASP A 160 -18.82 12.41 9.49
N LEU A 161 -18.17 11.37 8.95
CA LEU A 161 -18.75 10.03 8.84
C LEU A 161 -18.70 9.30 10.18
N ASN A 162 -19.81 9.30 10.90
CA ASN A 162 -19.95 8.63 12.19
C ASN A 162 -20.74 7.33 12.03
N GLU A 163 -20.08 6.30 11.49
CA GLU A 163 -20.63 4.94 11.43
C GLU A 163 -20.10 4.10 12.61
N GLU A 164 -21.00 3.33 13.21
CA GLU A 164 -20.64 2.33 14.22
C GLU A 164 -19.69 1.28 13.62
N GLU A 165 -18.90 0.66 14.49
CA GLU A 165 -17.96 -0.39 14.10
C GLU A 165 -18.70 -1.55 13.45
N ASN A 166 -18.21 -1.99 12.29
CA ASN A 166 -18.76 -3.14 11.60
C ASN A 166 -18.57 -4.38 12.49
N PRO A 167 -19.65 -5.06 12.92
CA PRO A 167 -19.53 -6.25 13.77
C PRO A 167 -18.86 -7.43 13.05
N TYR A 168 -18.80 -7.43 11.72
CA TYR A 168 -18.24 -8.52 10.91
C TYR A 168 -17.27 -7.99 9.84
N PRO A 169 -16.12 -7.43 10.23
CA PRO A 169 -15.23 -6.80 9.27
C PRO A 169 -14.44 -7.85 8.47
N LEU A 170 -14.60 -7.82 7.15
CA LEU A 170 -14.01 -8.80 6.22
C LEU A 170 -12.47 -8.81 6.25
N GLY A 171 -11.85 -7.73 6.72
CA GLY A 171 -10.40 -7.59 6.80
C GLY A 171 -9.73 -8.67 7.66
N TYR A 172 -10.42 -9.21 8.67
CA TYR A 172 -9.86 -10.25 9.54
C TYR A 172 -9.43 -11.50 8.77
N PHE A 173 -10.17 -11.90 7.75
CA PHE A 173 -9.82 -13.12 7.01
C PHE A 173 -8.49 -13.01 6.25
N THR A 174 -8.04 -11.79 5.95
CA THR A 174 -6.73 -11.56 5.32
C THR A 174 -5.56 -11.91 6.25
N ALA A 175 -5.81 -11.94 7.56
CA ALA A 175 -4.88 -12.34 8.61
C ALA A 175 -4.76 -13.85 8.78
N ASP A 176 -5.74 -14.62 8.32
CA ASP A 176 -5.82 -16.06 8.54
C ASP A 176 -4.79 -16.83 7.67
N LYS A 177 -4.68 -18.14 7.91
CA LYS A 177 -3.93 -19.07 7.07
C LYS A 177 -4.42 -19.00 5.63
N ARG A 178 -3.49 -19.10 4.67
CA ARG A 178 -3.76 -18.81 3.26
C ARG A 178 -4.81 -19.72 2.64
N ASP A 179 -4.81 -21.01 2.97
CA ASP A 179 -5.79 -21.96 2.43
C ASP A 179 -7.19 -21.73 3.01
N ARG A 180 -7.29 -21.38 4.30
CA ARG A 180 -8.57 -21.02 4.93
C ARG A 180 -9.12 -19.74 4.32
N TRP A 181 -8.28 -18.73 4.13
CA TRP A 181 -8.68 -17.51 3.43
C TRP A 181 -9.09 -17.77 1.98
N ALA A 182 -8.39 -18.65 1.26
CA ALA A 182 -8.76 -19.03 -0.10
C ALA A 182 -10.18 -19.62 -0.16
N THR A 183 -10.49 -20.58 0.72
CA THR A 183 -11.83 -21.18 0.80
C THR A 183 -12.91 -20.15 1.16
N ILE A 184 -12.68 -19.35 2.20
CA ILE A 184 -13.67 -18.35 2.65
C ILE A 184 -13.92 -17.32 1.56
N ARG A 185 -12.86 -16.82 0.91
CA ARG A 185 -12.99 -15.85 -0.17
C ARG A 185 -13.79 -16.43 -1.34
N GLU A 186 -13.51 -17.67 -1.75
CA GLU A 186 -14.25 -18.34 -2.83
C GLU A 186 -15.73 -18.54 -2.47
N GLN A 187 -16.03 -18.87 -1.21
CA GLN A 187 -17.41 -18.94 -0.73
C GLN A 187 -18.12 -17.58 -0.79
N ILE A 188 -17.49 -16.50 -0.32
CA ILE A 188 -18.09 -15.16 -0.34
C ILE A 188 -18.30 -14.68 -1.77
N GLU A 189 -17.35 -14.93 -2.68
CA GLU A 189 -17.48 -14.62 -4.11
C GLU A 189 -18.60 -15.43 -4.77
N ALA A 190 -18.86 -16.67 -4.33
CA ALA A 190 -19.94 -17.52 -4.85
C ALA A 190 -21.34 -17.10 -4.36
N LEU A 191 -21.45 -16.41 -3.22
CA LEU A 191 -22.74 -15.96 -2.69
C LEU A 191 -23.43 -14.93 -3.60
N SER A 192 -22.66 -14.05 -4.27
CA SER A 192 -23.21 -13.09 -5.21
C SER A 192 -22.20 -12.54 -6.20
N GLN A 193 -22.68 -12.23 -7.41
CA GLN A 193 -21.87 -11.51 -8.41
C GLN A 193 -21.44 -10.12 -7.90
N HIS A 194 -22.23 -9.51 -7.02
CA HIS A 194 -21.90 -8.24 -6.38
C HIS A 194 -20.64 -8.37 -5.51
N ASN A 195 -20.55 -9.40 -4.67
CA ASN A 195 -19.37 -9.64 -3.82
C ASN A 195 -18.12 -9.84 -4.66
N LYS A 196 -18.22 -10.63 -5.73
CA LYS A 196 -17.13 -10.84 -6.68
C LYS A 196 -16.66 -9.52 -7.31
N GLN A 197 -17.61 -8.64 -7.65
CA GLN A 197 -17.26 -7.31 -8.16
C GLN A 197 -16.60 -6.45 -7.08
N MET A 198 -17.08 -6.48 -5.83
CA MET A 198 -16.48 -5.72 -4.73
C MET A 198 -15.04 -6.16 -4.43
N PHE A 199 -14.76 -7.46 -4.41
CA PHE A 199 -13.38 -7.96 -4.30
C PHE A 199 -12.50 -7.47 -5.45
N LYS A 200 -13.00 -7.47 -6.69
CA LYS A 200 -12.25 -6.94 -7.84
C LYS A 200 -11.94 -5.44 -7.67
N GLU A 201 -12.87 -4.67 -7.11
CA GLU A 201 -12.65 -3.25 -6.82
C GLU A 201 -11.58 -3.05 -5.73
N ILE A 202 -11.58 -3.86 -4.68
CA ILE A 202 -10.55 -3.85 -3.64
C ILE A 202 -9.18 -4.25 -4.22
N ASP A 203 -9.13 -5.38 -4.90
CA ASP A 203 -7.93 -5.98 -5.47
C ASP A 203 -7.24 -5.06 -6.50
N SER A 204 -8.02 -4.28 -7.24
CA SER A 204 -7.50 -3.41 -8.30
C SER A 204 -7.14 -2.00 -7.83
N SER A 205 -7.55 -1.61 -6.62
CA SER A 205 -7.37 -0.25 -6.09
C SER A 205 -5.91 0.23 -6.14
N ILE A 206 -5.70 1.52 -6.35
CA ILE A 206 -4.35 2.11 -6.45
C ILE A 206 -3.55 1.83 -5.19
N MET A 207 -4.18 2.05 -4.04
CA MET A 207 -3.68 1.77 -2.71
C MET A 207 -4.85 1.64 -1.74
N LEU A 208 -4.55 1.09 -0.57
CA LEU A 208 -5.48 0.98 0.55
C LEU A 208 -5.03 1.89 1.69
N ILE A 209 -5.97 2.62 2.29
CA ILE A 209 -5.72 3.53 3.41
C ILE A 209 -6.56 3.10 4.59
N CYS A 210 -5.94 2.93 5.75
CA CYS A 210 -6.65 2.67 7.01
C CYS A 210 -6.79 3.98 7.78
N LEU A 211 -8.02 4.30 8.20
CA LEU A 211 -8.34 5.40 9.10
C LEU A 211 -8.59 4.82 10.49
N ASP A 212 -7.55 4.84 11.32
CA ASP A 212 -7.62 4.35 12.69
C ASP A 212 -8.03 5.48 13.64
N ASN A 213 -8.91 5.20 14.59
CA ASN A 213 -9.34 6.16 15.62
C ASN A 213 -8.42 6.16 16.84
N ASP A 214 -7.54 5.17 16.95
CA ASP A 214 -6.68 4.98 18.11
C ASP A 214 -5.52 5.97 18.11
N ASP A 215 -5.32 6.62 19.26
CA ASP A 215 -4.14 7.44 19.51
C ASP A 215 -3.00 6.52 19.99
N PRO A 216 -1.93 6.34 19.19
CA PRO A 216 -0.83 5.44 19.54
C PRO A 216 -0.14 5.83 20.85
N SER A 217 -0.20 7.11 21.25
CA SER A 217 0.34 7.56 22.53
C SER A 217 -0.45 7.06 23.75
N LYS A 218 -1.75 6.78 23.57
CA LYS A 218 -2.64 6.23 24.60
C LYS A 218 -2.56 4.70 24.67
N LEU A 219 -2.33 4.04 23.54
CA LEU A 219 -2.20 2.58 23.44
C LEU A 219 -1.05 2.03 24.32
N ASN A 220 0.07 2.74 24.38
CA ASN A 220 1.21 2.37 25.22
C ASN A 220 0.98 2.55 26.73
N LYS A 221 -0.04 3.32 27.13
CA LYS A 221 -0.34 3.62 28.54
C LYS A 221 -1.44 2.72 29.12
N SER A 222 -2.37 2.25 28.29
CA SER A 222 -3.52 1.44 28.72
C SER A 222 -3.25 -0.07 28.79
N LEU A 223 -2.25 -0.58 28.06
CA LEU A 223 -2.00 -2.02 27.98
C LEU A 223 -1.09 -2.52 29.11
N SER A 224 -1.58 -3.48 29.89
CA SER A 224 -0.75 -4.25 30.83
C SER A 224 0.33 -5.05 30.09
N LYS A 225 1.44 -5.43 30.76
CA LYS A 225 2.53 -6.20 30.12
C LYS A 225 2.04 -7.48 29.43
N ASN A 226 1.03 -8.14 29.98
CA ASN A 226 0.45 -9.37 29.41
C ASN A 226 -0.35 -9.07 28.13
N GLN A 227 -1.16 -8.01 28.13
CA GLN A 227 -1.90 -7.59 26.94
C GLN A 227 -0.96 -7.14 25.81
N ARG A 228 0.18 -6.53 26.13
CA ARG A 228 1.22 -6.21 25.13
C ARG A 228 1.78 -7.49 24.50
N ALA A 229 2.08 -8.51 25.31
CA ALA A 229 2.57 -9.79 24.82
C ALA A 229 1.51 -10.53 23.97
N GLU A 230 0.23 -10.41 24.31
CA GLU A 230 -0.89 -10.99 23.53
C GLU A 230 -1.15 -10.24 22.21
N TYR A 231 -0.98 -8.92 22.20
CA TYR A 231 -1.07 -8.10 20.99
C TYR A 231 0.10 -8.40 20.03
N ILE A 232 1.33 -8.47 20.55
CA ILE A 232 2.54 -8.82 19.78
C ILE A 232 2.49 -10.26 19.29
N SER A 233 1.92 -11.19 20.06
CA SER A 233 1.72 -12.58 19.63
C SER A 233 0.52 -12.79 18.70
N GLY A 234 -0.23 -11.73 18.38
CA GLY A 234 -1.40 -11.79 17.49
C GLY A 234 -2.62 -12.49 18.08
N LYS A 235 -2.61 -12.87 19.37
CA LYS A 235 -3.75 -13.53 20.03
C LYS A 235 -4.98 -12.62 20.13
N TYR A 236 -4.78 -11.32 20.29
CA TYR A 236 -5.89 -10.35 20.35
C TYR A 236 -6.66 -10.20 19.02
N LEU A 237 -6.04 -10.49 17.87
CA LEU A 237 -6.74 -10.47 16.58
C LEU A 237 -7.75 -11.61 16.43
N CYS A 238 -7.61 -12.68 17.22
CA CYS A 238 -8.41 -13.90 17.11
C CYS A 238 -9.59 -13.94 18.09
N TYR A 239 -9.53 -13.20 19.20
CA TYR A 239 -10.53 -13.30 20.29
C TYR A 239 -11.84 -12.56 20.02
N ASN A 240 -11.86 -11.60 19.10
CA ASN A 240 -13.10 -10.91 18.70
C ASN A 240 -13.79 -11.57 17.49
N ALA A 241 -13.31 -12.75 17.04
CA ALA A 241 -13.85 -13.49 15.90
C ALA A 241 -14.63 -14.76 16.33
N SER A 242 -15.20 -14.76 17.54
CA SER A 242 -16.03 -15.85 18.08
C SER A 242 -17.38 -15.33 18.56
#